data_AF-A0A090MXF1-F1
#
_entry.id   AF-A0A090MXF1-F1
#
_cell.length_a   1.000
_cell.length_b   1.000
_cell.length_c   1.000
_cell.angle_alpha   90.00
_cell.angle_beta   90.00
_cell.angle_gamma   90.00
#
_symmetry.space_group_name_H-M   'P 1'
#
loop_
_entity.id
_entity.type
_entity.pdbx_description
1 polymer ?
#
loop_
_entity_poly.entity_id
_entity_poly.type
_entity_poly.pdbx_seq_one_letter_code
_entity_poly.pdbx_strand_id
1 'polypeptide(L)'
;MKDDYNFPNQDILYLANETSIQPNCTINGITYGYFDSLTYENKTIKLNDFNNNEKDNFKRSGDYIILKNNKTNMISLMCRYITLTGTVTLTQTFIKGKKVFMGKNEKGEDIYKILSETDGSEYEKKMADKKKEMESMKKSFIDKLIDYIGIGGTYGLIGEKKLKKLIPIYLNYGMIYQNKN
;
A
#
# COMPACT_ATOMS: atom_id res chain seq x y z
N MET A 1 36.54 20.89 15.92
CA MET A 1 36.17 20.02 14.78
C MET A 1 34.74 20.35 14.43
N LYS A 2 34.40 20.50 13.14
CA LYS A 2 32.99 20.54 12.74
C LYS A 2 32.56 19.10 12.51
N ASP A 3 31.66 18.62 13.34
CA ASP A 3 31.15 17.26 13.23
C ASP A 3 29.89 17.30 12.36
N ASP A 4 30.09 17.20 11.06
CA ASP A 4 28.99 17.05 10.11
C ASP A 4 28.46 15.61 10.20
N TYR A 5 27.18 15.46 10.50
CA TYR A 5 26.51 14.19 10.71
C TYR A 5 25.38 14.00 9.70
N ASN A 6 25.42 12.87 8.99
CA ASN A 6 24.38 12.47 8.05
C ASN A 6 23.64 11.27 8.62
N PHE A 7 22.35 11.44 8.89
CA PHE A 7 21.49 10.32 9.28
C PHE A 7 21.28 9.37 8.10
N PRO A 8 21.11 8.07 8.36
CA PRO A 8 20.74 7.12 7.31
C PRO A 8 19.42 7.53 6.67
N ASN A 9 19.27 7.25 5.37
CA ASN A 9 18.04 7.53 4.64
C ASN A 9 16.86 6.79 5.27
N GLN A 10 15.74 7.49 5.45
CA GLN A 10 14.50 6.93 5.96
C GLN A 10 13.47 6.79 4.83
N ASP A 11 12.99 5.57 4.61
CA ASP A 11 11.94 5.32 3.63
C ASP A 11 10.57 5.48 4.28
N ILE A 12 9.74 6.35 3.69
CA ILE A 12 8.43 6.73 4.22
C ILE A 12 7.37 6.44 3.16
N LEU A 13 6.47 5.49 3.45
CA LEU A 13 5.31 5.25 2.59
C LEU A 13 4.26 6.34 2.81
N TYR A 14 3.76 6.91 1.73
CA TYR A 14 2.69 7.91 1.81
C TYR A 14 1.61 7.70 0.74
N LEU A 15 0.38 8.09 1.05
CA LEU A 15 -0.74 8.03 0.13
C LEU A 15 -0.93 9.41 -0.50
N ALA A 16 -0.80 9.52 -1.82
CA ALA A 16 -0.90 10.81 -2.52
C ALA A 16 -2.26 11.51 -2.34
N ASN A 17 -3.31 10.75 -2.03
CA ASN A 17 -4.66 11.27 -1.79
C ASN A 17 -4.85 11.75 -0.33
N GLU A 18 -3.91 11.48 0.57
CA GLU A 18 -3.97 11.90 1.96
C GLU A 18 -3.08 13.12 2.18
N THR A 19 -3.68 14.22 2.65
CA THR A 19 -3.00 15.49 2.89
C THR A 19 -2.10 15.47 4.12
N SER A 20 -2.32 14.53 5.04
CA SER A 20 -1.60 14.43 6.32
C SER A 20 -0.17 13.91 6.20
N ILE A 21 0.19 13.26 5.09
CA ILE A 21 1.47 12.54 4.91
C ILE A 21 2.18 12.96 3.62
N GLN A 22 2.03 14.20 3.19
CA GLN A 22 2.73 14.71 2.02
C GLN A 22 4.25 14.79 2.27
N PRO A 23 5.11 14.59 1.25
CA PRO A 23 6.55 14.76 1.38
C PRO A 23 6.91 16.12 1.96
N ASN A 24 7.65 16.12 3.06
CA ASN A 24 7.95 17.34 3.79
C ASN A 24 9.30 17.29 4.52
N CYS A 25 9.83 18.47 4.86
CA CYS A 25 10.87 18.68 5.86
C CYS A 25 10.27 19.40 7.07
N THR A 26 10.68 19.02 8.29
CA THR A 26 10.26 19.71 9.52
C THR A 26 11.28 20.78 9.91
N ILE A 27 10.87 22.02 10.13
CA ILE A 27 11.75 23.12 10.56
C ILE A 27 12.34 22.85 11.95
N ASN A 28 11.52 22.27 12.83
CA ASN A 28 11.90 21.88 14.19
C ASN A 28 12.27 20.39 14.29
N GLY A 29 12.87 19.82 13.23
CA GLY A 29 13.19 18.39 13.15
C GLY A 29 14.28 17.91 14.11
N ILE A 30 15.03 18.83 14.72
CA ILE A 30 16.06 18.53 15.73
C ILE A 30 15.88 19.40 16.97
N THR A 31 16.32 18.90 18.13
CA THR A 31 16.21 19.61 19.41
C THR A 31 17.24 20.73 19.56
N TYR A 32 18.44 20.58 18.99
CA TYR A 32 19.55 21.50 19.15
C TYR A 32 20.10 21.95 17.80
N GLY A 33 19.63 23.09 17.31
CA GLY A 33 20.02 23.69 16.04
C GLY A 33 18.84 24.35 15.34
N TYR A 34 19.04 24.74 14.09
CA TYR A 34 17.98 25.33 13.28
C TYR A 34 18.01 24.78 11.86
N PHE A 35 16.84 24.73 11.22
CA PHE A 35 16.71 24.36 9.83
C PHE A 35 17.39 25.40 8.93
N ASP A 36 18.29 24.93 8.08
CA ASP A 36 19.05 25.78 7.14
C ASP A 36 18.44 25.72 5.74
N SER A 37 18.33 24.51 5.19
CA SER A 37 17.91 24.31 3.81
C SER A 37 17.31 22.94 3.57
N LEU A 38 16.54 22.82 2.50
CA LEU A 38 16.12 21.55 1.93
C LEU A 38 16.72 21.42 0.52
N THR A 39 17.08 20.19 0.14
CA THR A 39 17.48 19.87 -1.22
C THR A 39 16.50 18.87 -1.83
N TYR A 40 16.05 19.18 -3.05
CA TYR A 40 15.17 18.35 -3.87
C TYR A 40 15.62 18.45 -5.33
N GLU A 41 15.80 17.32 -6.02
CA GLU A 41 16.26 17.28 -7.43
C GLU A 41 17.50 18.17 -7.70
N ASN A 42 18.50 18.11 -6.82
CA ASN A 42 19.72 18.94 -6.86
C ASN A 42 19.50 20.45 -6.70
N LYS A 43 18.28 20.90 -6.39
CA LYS A 43 17.98 22.28 -6.04
C LYS A 43 17.93 22.43 -4.53
N THR A 44 18.68 23.39 -4.00
CA THR A 44 18.68 23.71 -2.57
C THR A 44 17.88 24.98 -2.33
N ILE A 45 16.95 24.93 -1.40
CA ILE A 45 16.09 26.04 -1.00
C ILE A 45 16.34 26.32 0.47
N LYS A 46 16.70 27.55 0.80
CA LYS A 46 16.90 28.00 2.17
C LYS A 46 15.60 28.49 2.78
N LEU A 47 15.53 28.51 4.10
CA LEU A 47 14.35 29.00 4.82
C LEU A 47 13.97 30.45 4.46
N ASN A 48 14.97 31.29 4.20
CA ASN A 48 14.78 32.70 3.85
C ASN A 48 14.35 32.92 2.39
N ASP A 49 14.36 31.89 1.55
CA ASP A 49 13.95 31.99 0.16
C ASP A 49 12.42 31.96 -0.01
N PHE A 50 11.68 31.63 1.06
CA PHE A 50 10.23 31.58 1.08
C PHE A 50 9.63 32.98 1.15
N ASN A 51 8.91 33.38 0.10
CA ASN A 51 8.12 34.62 0.08
C ASN A 51 6.65 34.27 0.25
N ASN A 52 5.95 34.89 1.20
CA ASN A 52 4.56 34.55 1.54
C ASN A 52 4.34 33.04 1.79
N ASN A 53 5.28 32.37 2.46
CA ASN A 53 5.27 30.93 2.73
C ASN A 53 5.34 30.03 1.48
N GLU A 54 5.75 30.54 0.33
CA GLU A 54 5.85 29.76 -0.90
C GLU A 54 7.21 29.96 -1.57
N LYS A 55 7.72 28.87 -2.14
CA LYS A 55 8.93 28.90 -2.97
C LYS A 55 8.92 27.71 -3.91
N ASP A 56 9.00 27.96 -5.21
CA ASP A 56 8.98 26.94 -6.25
C ASP A 56 7.79 25.96 -6.04
N ASN A 57 8.07 24.66 -5.90
CA ASN A 57 7.06 23.63 -5.64
C ASN A 57 6.78 23.40 -4.14
N PHE A 58 7.31 24.24 -3.26
CA PHE A 58 7.19 24.08 -1.81
C PHE A 58 6.26 25.12 -1.19
N LYS A 59 5.55 24.68 -0.16
CA LYS A 59 4.73 25.51 0.72
C LYS A 59 5.20 25.33 2.15
N ARG A 60 5.40 26.43 2.87
CA ARG A 60 5.55 26.41 4.31
C ARG A 60 4.17 26.40 4.98
N SER A 61 3.97 25.48 5.91
CA SER A 61 2.76 25.33 6.72
C SER A 61 3.16 25.10 8.17
N GLY A 62 3.16 26.18 8.96
CA GLY A 62 3.67 26.16 10.33
C GLY A 62 5.15 25.76 10.36
N ASP A 63 5.41 24.63 11.02
CA ASP A 63 6.75 24.04 11.18
C ASP A 63 7.13 23.08 10.06
N TYR A 64 6.33 22.96 9.00
CA TYR A 64 6.59 22.04 7.89
C TYR A 64 6.83 22.77 6.59
N ILE A 65 7.75 22.25 5.78
CA ILE A 65 7.95 22.65 4.40
C ILE A 65 7.51 21.49 3.52
N ILE A 66 6.39 21.65 2.84
CA ILE A 66 5.64 20.61 2.15
C ILE A 66 5.82 20.76 0.64
N LEU A 67 6.11 19.67 -0.05
CA LEU A 67 6.14 19.63 -1.51
C LEU A 67 4.72 19.54 -2.08
N LYS A 68 4.31 20.55 -2.86
CA LYS A 68 2.95 20.69 -3.42
C LYS A 68 2.64 19.71 -4.55
N ASN A 69 3.65 19.28 -5.31
CA ASN A 69 3.46 18.53 -6.55
C ASN A 69 4.32 17.27 -6.55
N ASN A 70 3.66 16.11 -6.45
CA ASN A 70 4.27 14.81 -6.21
C ASN A 70 4.04 13.85 -7.40
N LYS A 71 4.40 14.30 -8.61
CA LYS A 71 4.20 13.51 -9.85
C LYS A 71 5.00 12.20 -9.87
N THR A 72 6.06 12.10 -9.09
CA THR A 72 6.95 10.93 -9.06
C THR A 72 6.53 9.94 -7.97
N ASN A 73 6.73 8.65 -8.25
CA ASN A 73 6.46 7.57 -7.31
C ASN A 73 7.43 7.54 -6.14
N MET A 74 8.59 8.18 -6.30
CA MET A 74 9.61 8.30 -5.29
C MET A 74 10.11 9.75 -5.24
N ILE A 75 10.20 10.30 -4.04
CA ILE A 75 10.60 11.68 -3.78
C ILE A 75 11.65 11.64 -2.68
N SER A 76 12.86 12.09 -2.96
CA SER A 76 13.90 12.21 -1.94
C SER A 76 14.04 13.68 -1.53
N LEU A 77 13.89 13.94 -0.23
CA LEU A 77 14.13 15.24 0.38
C LEU A 77 15.32 15.13 1.32
N MET A 78 16.25 16.06 1.21
CA MET A 78 17.38 16.18 2.12
C MET A 78 17.19 17.46 2.94
N CYS A 79 16.85 17.31 4.21
CA CYS A 79 16.63 18.40 5.15
C CYS A 79 17.93 18.64 5.94
N ARG A 80 18.50 19.84 5.80
CA ARG A 80 19.77 20.22 6.42
C ARG A 80 19.54 21.19 7.58
N TYR A 81 20.21 20.92 8.69
CA TYR A 81 20.16 21.72 9.90
C TYR A 81 21.57 22.12 10.32
N ILE A 82 21.71 23.33 10.85
CA ILE A 82 22.94 23.82 11.43
C ILE A 82 22.85 23.70 12.94
N THR A 83 23.87 23.10 13.55
CA THR A 83 24.03 22.98 14.99
C THR A 83 25.25 23.79 15.44
N LEU A 84 25.46 23.90 16.76
CA LEU A 84 26.64 24.58 17.32
C LEU A 84 27.96 23.89 16.93
N THR A 85 27.92 22.57 16.68
CA THR A 85 29.10 21.75 16.45
C THR A 85 29.30 21.36 14.99
N GLY A 86 28.32 21.59 14.11
CA GLY A 86 28.42 21.21 12.71
C GLY A 86 27.07 21.24 11.99
N THR A 87 26.91 20.33 11.04
CA THR A 87 25.69 20.17 10.25
C THR A 87 25.03 18.84 10.57
N VAL A 88 23.70 18.81 10.63
CA VAL A 88 22.91 17.58 10.62
C VAL A 88 22.14 17.50 9.32
N THR A 89 22.25 16.38 8.61
CA THR A 89 21.48 16.11 7.40
C THR A 89 20.53 14.94 7.62
N LEU A 90 19.24 15.16 7.35
CA LEU A 90 18.20 14.13 7.34
C LEU A 90 17.76 13.87 5.90
N THR A 91 18.06 12.68 5.38
CA THR A 91 17.57 12.25 4.07
C THR A 91 16.34 11.39 4.25
N GLN A 92 15.25 11.75 3.58
CA GLN A 92 13.97 11.04 3.64
C GLN A 92 13.48 10.75 2.23
N THR A 93 13.19 9.49 1.96
CA THR A 93 12.67 9.03 0.69
C THR A 93 11.21 8.65 0.84
N PHE A 94 10.34 9.46 0.25
CA PHE A 94 8.90 9.27 0.25
C PHE A 94 8.50 8.40 -0.94
N ILE A 95 7.93 7.24 -0.65
CA ILE A 95 7.47 6.26 -1.63
C ILE A 95 5.96 6.33 -1.70
N LYS A 96 5.43 6.55 -2.90
CA LYS A 96 3.99 6.60 -3.14
C LYS A 96 3.40 5.20 -2.93
N GLY A 97 2.48 5.11 -2.00
CA GLY A 97 1.77 3.91 -1.63
C GLY A 97 0.39 3.81 -2.25
N LYS A 98 -0.12 2.57 -2.31
CA LYS A 98 -1.49 2.22 -2.67
C LYS A 98 -2.14 1.48 -1.50
N LYS A 99 -3.37 1.87 -1.16
CA LYS A 99 -4.22 1.07 -0.24
C LYS A 99 -4.67 -0.18 -0.99
N VAL A 100 -4.30 -1.34 -0.48
CA VAL A 100 -4.70 -2.64 -1.02
C VAL A 100 -5.59 -3.35 -0.01
N PHE A 101 -6.74 -3.82 -0.48
CA PHE A 101 -7.68 -4.58 0.34
C PHE A 101 -7.10 -5.96 0.64
N MET A 102 -7.07 -6.33 1.92
CA MET A 102 -6.51 -7.59 2.41
C MET A 102 -7.57 -8.64 2.73
N GLY A 103 -8.85 -8.25 2.79
CA GLY A 103 -9.92 -9.11 3.26
C GLY A 103 -10.68 -8.47 4.42
N LYS A 104 -11.46 -9.28 5.13
CA LYS A 104 -12.24 -8.86 6.29
C LYS A 104 -11.64 -9.44 7.56
N ASN A 105 -11.67 -8.67 8.65
CA ASN A 105 -11.33 -9.16 9.98
C ASN A 105 -12.43 -10.09 10.53
N GLU A 106 -12.21 -10.66 11.72
CA GLU A 106 -13.16 -11.54 12.41
C GLU A 106 -14.52 -10.87 12.69
N LYS A 107 -14.56 -9.53 12.71
CA LYS A 107 -15.77 -8.72 12.90
C LYS A 107 -16.47 -8.36 11.58
N GLY A 108 -15.93 -8.79 10.43
CA GLY A 108 -16.46 -8.49 9.11
C GLY A 108 -16.07 -7.12 8.54
N GLU A 109 -15.15 -6.40 9.20
CA GLU A 109 -14.65 -5.09 8.78
C GLU A 109 -13.49 -5.22 7.80
N ASP A 110 -13.42 -4.31 6.83
CA ASP A 110 -12.42 -4.34 5.76
C ASP A 110 -11.02 -3.96 6.28
N ILE A 111 -10.04 -4.83 6.04
CA ILE A 111 -8.63 -4.60 6.37
C ILE A 111 -7.91 -4.09 5.11
N TYR A 112 -7.14 -3.01 5.27
CA TYR A 112 -6.30 -2.47 4.22
C TYR A 112 -4.82 -2.45 4.65
N LYS A 113 -3.92 -2.69 3.69
CA LYS A 113 -2.48 -2.50 3.86
C LYS A 113 -1.99 -1.45 2.87
N ILE A 114 -1.08 -0.59 3.32
CA ILE A 114 -0.37 0.34 2.44
C ILE A 114 0.85 -0.40 1.91
N LEU A 115 0.90 -0.57 0.60
CA LEU A 115 2.04 -1.12 -0.13
C LEU A 115 2.59 -0.04 -1.05
N SER A 116 3.84 -0.16 -1.50
CA SER A 116 4.31 0.66 -2.63
C SER A 116 3.40 0.44 -3.85
N GLU A 117 3.28 1.39 -4.77
CA GLU A 117 2.45 1.20 -5.96
C GLU A 117 2.83 -0.07 -6.75
N THR A 118 4.12 -0.36 -6.86
CA THR A 118 4.65 -1.56 -7.54
C THR A 118 4.18 -2.83 -6.83
N ASP A 119 4.42 -2.93 -5.53
CA ASP A 119 4.07 -4.12 -4.73
C ASP A 119 2.55 -4.32 -4.66
N GLY A 120 1.79 -3.22 -4.58
CA GLY A 120 0.34 -3.27 -4.58
C GLY A 120 -0.22 -3.80 -5.91
N SER A 121 0.34 -3.38 -7.04
CA SER A 121 -0.06 -3.87 -8.35
C SER A 121 0.28 -5.35 -8.56
N GLU A 122 1.43 -5.80 -8.07
CA GLU A 122 1.84 -7.20 -8.13
C GLU A 122 0.93 -8.08 -7.25
N TYR A 123 0.60 -7.60 -6.05
CA TYR A 123 -0.30 -8.29 -5.15
C TYR A 123 -1.69 -8.50 -5.74
N GLU A 124 -2.27 -7.45 -6.36
CA GLU A 124 -3.57 -7.54 -7.02
C GLU A 124 -3.57 -8.54 -8.18
N LYS A 125 -2.50 -8.57 -8.99
CA LYS A 125 -2.33 -9.58 -10.06
C LYS A 125 -2.30 -11.00 -9.49
N LYS A 126 -1.47 -11.24 -8.46
CA LYS A 126 -1.40 -12.55 -7.78
C LYS A 126 -2.74 -12.99 -7.21
N MET A 127 -3.52 -12.06 -6.65
CA MET A 127 -4.87 -12.37 -6.18
C MET A 127 -5.84 -12.69 -7.32
N ALA A 128 -5.79 -11.94 -8.42
CA ALA A 128 -6.63 -12.20 -9.59
C ALA A 128 -6.31 -13.56 -10.23
N ASP A 129 -5.04 -13.92 -10.31
CA ASP A 129 -4.59 -15.19 -10.86
C ASP A 129 -5.02 -16.36 -9.96
N LYS A 130 -4.82 -16.25 -8.64
CA LYS A 130 -5.33 -17.24 -7.67
C LYS A 130 -6.86 -17.39 -7.75
N LYS A 131 -7.60 -16.29 -7.95
CA LYS A 131 -9.06 -16.35 -8.10
C LYS A 131 -9.45 -17.13 -9.37
N LYS A 132 -8.77 -16.89 -10.50
CA LYS A 132 -9.01 -17.63 -11.74
C LYS A 132 -8.66 -19.11 -11.60
N GLU A 133 -7.56 -19.45 -10.93
CA GLU A 133 -7.20 -20.83 -10.62
C GLU A 133 -8.25 -21.50 -9.72
N MET A 134 -8.76 -20.80 -8.72
CA MET A 134 -9.85 -21.32 -7.88
C MET A 134 -11.14 -21.52 -8.66
N GLU A 135 -11.50 -20.62 -9.57
CA GLU A 135 -12.67 -20.74 -10.43
C GLU A 135 -12.52 -21.90 -11.43
N SER A 136 -11.33 -22.08 -12.02
CA SER A 136 -11.05 -23.19 -12.93
C SER A 136 -11.03 -24.54 -12.21
N MET A 137 -10.44 -24.60 -11.01
CA MET A 137 -10.50 -25.78 -10.14
C MET A 137 -11.95 -26.12 -9.79
N LYS A 138 -12.75 -25.14 -9.32
CA LYS A 138 -14.18 -25.35 -9.03
C LYS A 138 -14.94 -25.89 -10.23
N LYS A 139 -14.72 -25.33 -11.42
CA LYS A 139 -15.35 -25.80 -12.66
C LYS A 139 -14.95 -27.25 -12.98
N SER A 140 -13.65 -27.58 -12.91
CA SER A 140 -13.16 -28.95 -13.13
C SER A 140 -13.75 -29.96 -12.14
N PHE A 141 -13.90 -29.57 -10.87
CA PHE A 141 -14.56 -30.41 -9.87
C PHE A 141 -16.05 -30.64 -10.19
N ILE A 142 -16.77 -29.62 -10.66
CA ILE A 142 -18.18 -29.75 -11.07
C ILE A 142 -18.31 -30.65 -12.31
N ASP A 143 -17.44 -30.46 -13.32
CA ASP A 143 -17.46 -31.26 -14.55
C ASP A 143 -17.20 -32.74 -14.26
N LYS A 144 -16.21 -33.06 -13.40
CA LYS A 144 -15.95 -34.44 -12.94
C LYS A 144 -17.12 -35.05 -12.18
N LEU A 145 -17.84 -34.24 -11.39
CA LEU A 145 -19.03 -34.71 -10.67
C LEU A 145 -20.16 -35.07 -11.65
N ILE A 146 -20.36 -34.26 -12.70
CA ILE A 146 -21.34 -34.51 -13.75
C ILE A 146 -20.99 -35.79 -14.52
N ASP A 147 -19.72 -35.98 -14.90
CA ASP A 147 -19.26 -37.21 -15.56
C ASP A 147 -19.46 -38.44 -14.69
N TYR A 148 -19.14 -38.37 -13.40
CA TYR A 148 -19.36 -39.48 -12.47
C TYR A 148 -20.85 -39.86 -12.33
N ILE A 149 -21.74 -38.85 -12.34
CA ILE A 149 -23.20 -39.06 -12.33
C ILE A 149 -23.68 -39.60 -13.69
N GLY A 150 -23.09 -39.16 -14.81
CA GLY A 150 -23.41 -39.61 -16.16
C GLY A 150 -23.00 -41.05 -16.46
N ILE A 151 -21.92 -41.54 -15.85
CA ILE A 151 -21.44 -42.92 -15.99
C ILE A 151 -22.32 -43.91 -15.19
N GLY A 152 -23.04 -43.44 -14.16
CA GLY A 152 -23.95 -44.26 -13.34
C GLY A 152 -25.41 -44.35 -13.83
N GLY A 153 -25.73 -43.81 -15.01
CA GLY A 153 -27.10 -43.50 -15.42
C GLY A 153 -27.73 -44.39 -16.50
N THR A 154 -27.58 -45.71 -16.45
CA THR A 154 -28.46 -46.63 -17.22
C THR A 154 -29.61 -47.26 -16.43
N TYR A 155 -29.86 -46.86 -15.19
CA TYR A 155 -31.10 -47.26 -14.51
C TYR A 155 -31.72 -46.13 -13.71
N GLY A 156 -32.92 -45.72 -14.14
CA GLY A 156 -33.91 -45.08 -13.25
C GLY A 156 -34.37 -43.68 -13.64
N LEU A 157 -35.30 -43.61 -14.59
CA LEU A 157 -36.10 -42.44 -15.00
C LEU A 157 -37.00 -41.82 -13.89
N ILE A 158 -36.66 -41.91 -12.61
CA ILE A 158 -37.56 -41.45 -11.53
C ILE A 158 -36.77 -40.73 -10.43
N GLY A 159 -36.38 -39.48 -10.67
CA GLY A 159 -35.68 -38.71 -9.63
C GLY A 159 -35.33 -37.25 -9.90
N GLU A 160 -35.59 -36.71 -11.11
CA GLU A 160 -35.11 -35.39 -11.54
C GLU A 160 -35.50 -34.20 -10.62
N LYS A 161 -36.52 -34.35 -9.77
CA LYS A 161 -36.93 -33.29 -8.83
C LYS A 161 -36.17 -33.27 -7.50
N LYS A 162 -35.46 -34.35 -7.09
CA LYS A 162 -34.78 -34.38 -5.78
C LYS A 162 -33.32 -33.89 -5.82
N LEU A 163 -32.62 -33.99 -6.95
CA LEU A 163 -31.19 -33.65 -7.04
C LEU A 163 -30.93 -32.13 -6.98
N LYS A 164 -31.79 -31.29 -7.59
CA LYS A 164 -31.68 -29.82 -7.51
C LYS A 164 -31.79 -29.27 -6.08
N LYS A 165 -32.36 -30.04 -5.14
CA LYS A 165 -32.51 -29.62 -3.73
C LYS A 165 -31.30 -29.96 -2.85
N LEU A 166 -30.41 -30.85 -3.29
CA LEU A 166 -29.24 -31.32 -2.51
C LEU A 166 -27.94 -30.58 -2.84
N ILE A 167 -27.83 -29.99 -4.03
CA ILE A 167 -26.66 -29.20 -4.45
C ILE A 167 -26.33 -28.04 -3.47
N PRO A 168 -27.30 -27.30 -2.90
CA PRO A 168 -27.00 -26.23 -1.94
C PRO A 168 -26.45 -26.76 -0.60
N ILE A 169 -26.78 -28.00 -0.22
CA ILE A 169 -26.41 -28.58 1.08
C ILE A 169 -24.95 -29.04 1.09
N TYR A 170 -24.47 -29.62 -0.02
CA TYR A 170 -23.07 -30.05 -0.15
C TYR A 170 -22.09 -28.88 -0.38
N LEU A 171 -22.52 -27.82 -1.06
CA LEU A 171 -21.73 -26.59 -1.21
C LEU A 171 -21.45 -25.90 0.13
N ASN A 172 -22.39 -25.96 1.08
CA ASN A 172 -22.21 -25.38 2.42
C ASN A 172 -21.24 -26.19 3.30
N TYR A 173 -21.26 -27.52 3.22
CA TYR A 173 -20.34 -28.38 3.98
C TYR A 173 -18.89 -28.29 3.50
N GLY A 174 -18.66 -28.11 2.19
CA GLY A 174 -17.31 -27.95 1.63
C GLY A 174 -16.61 -26.64 2.00
N MET A 175 -17.38 -25.56 2.26
CA MET A 175 -16.81 -24.27 2.68
C MET A 175 -16.42 -24.23 4.17
N ILE A 176 -17.02 -25.07 5.01
CA ILE A 176 -16.71 -25.13 6.45
C ILE A 176 -15.36 -25.85 6.70
N TYR A 177 -14.97 -26.79 5.84
CA TYR A 177 -13.73 -27.56 6.00
C TYR A 177 -12.46 -26.89 5.46
N GLN A 178 -12.55 -25.79 4.71
CA GLN A 178 -11.37 -25.04 4.23
C GLN A 178 -11.01 -23.82 5.09
N ASN A 179 -11.75 -23.55 6.17
CA ASN A 179 -11.47 -22.45 7.10
C ASN A 179 -10.83 -22.91 8.43
N LYS A 180 -10.33 -24.15 8.48
CA LYS A 180 -9.45 -24.67 9.54
C LYS A 180 -8.21 -25.26 8.89
N ASN A 181 -7.23 -24.40 8.59
CA ASN A 181 -5.79 -24.68 8.60
C ASN A 181 -5.04 -23.39 8.25
#